data_AF-A0A0H2RQ39-F1
#
_entry.id   AF-A0A0H2RQ39-F1
#
_cell.length_a   1.000
_cell.length_b   1.000
_cell.length_c   1.000
_cell.angle_alpha   90.00
_cell.angle_beta   90.00
_cell.angle_gamma   90.00
#
_symmetry.space_group_name_H-M   'P 1'
#
loop_
_entity.id
_entity.type
_entity.pdbx_description
1 polymer ?
#
loop_
_entity_poly.entity_id
_entity_poly.type
_entity_poly.pdbx_seq_one_letter_code
_entity_poly.pdbx_strand_id
1 'polypeptide(L)'
;MQFLFNIYSPSKSDPNLQALVEGKDPISVLLLGVFNAFLGVQKAYSANLVTETPGAVRLATQLWIREGLDGSKLMQPKSLTKVALLVFQVVLGDKPTSKALDEVIEGADAEGEPVSKRLPSLLQSYMRFTLDFGGDLANVTEVIEALVRMTSSNHSHPVSQAFVSQGMVPFVVKLITSLDATLPHERSLENAPLLNPMFFHGFQYICNSFYASASVQHVVQAIDAGFLEVFVAWGIALPSLTAKEHDHVLHLFSDSLIPLLVYLPVLSASERALKRIDEQSTTQEPFHKSTEKAKDMWLKFVWTVEKRFKLSLASMTINDVVNPRSKRTFMCDNCCKSYPYSTLKACAACGLVSYCSKACQTQHWKEKGHRERCKSLRGDANVVSYKNLLNKSGKSASPRQVVTFICDLARSEALEHMDALVALAKEQLPDVAMEDVGVEVNYGEFPSTFKVFARNECIQARQALSKGVTEEINNDFPPESREFVGEMLRRSKKDQVQFNIVIRRGPGRRMYQCSIGVAKFWDRQYMERRKLDLNGQPGEELQKLESLLSSL
;
A
#
# COMPACT_ATOMS: atom_id res chain seq x y z
N MET A 1 7.81 -15.07 -35.63
CA MET A 1 8.84 -15.88 -36.34
C MET A 1 8.60 -15.97 -37.84
N GLN A 2 7.53 -16.60 -38.33
CA GLN A 2 7.31 -16.77 -39.79
C GLN A 2 7.16 -15.43 -40.53
N PHE A 3 6.50 -14.44 -39.91
CA PHE A 3 6.42 -13.05 -40.40
C PHE A 3 7.81 -12.42 -40.66
N LEU A 4 8.78 -12.62 -39.76
CA LEU A 4 10.11 -11.99 -39.84
C LEU A 4 11.09 -12.81 -40.68
N PHE A 5 10.93 -14.14 -40.75
CA PHE A 5 11.66 -14.97 -41.71
C PHE A 5 11.30 -14.60 -43.16
N ASN A 6 10.02 -14.25 -43.40
CA ASN A 6 9.55 -13.77 -44.69
C ASN A 6 10.08 -12.37 -45.07
N ILE A 7 10.51 -11.55 -44.10
CA ILE A 7 11.14 -10.24 -44.36
C ILE A 7 12.55 -10.42 -44.96
N TYR A 8 13.26 -11.48 -44.58
CA TYR A 8 14.68 -11.67 -44.90
C TYR A 8 14.98 -12.74 -45.96
N SER A 9 13.97 -13.46 -46.46
CA SER A 9 14.15 -14.44 -47.55
C SER A 9 14.06 -13.77 -48.93
N PRO A 10 15.17 -13.61 -49.67
CA PRO A 10 15.21 -12.81 -50.90
C PRO A 10 14.38 -13.39 -52.05
N SER A 11 14.02 -14.67 -51.99
CA SER A 11 13.36 -15.35 -53.12
C SER A 11 11.83 -15.38 -53.03
N LYS A 12 11.23 -14.86 -51.94
CA LYS A 12 9.76 -14.86 -51.71
C LYS A 12 9.29 -13.71 -50.80
N SER A 13 9.93 -12.55 -50.83
CA SER A 13 9.51 -11.42 -49.99
C SER A 13 8.16 -10.87 -50.46
N ASP A 14 7.16 -10.93 -49.59
CA ASP A 14 5.88 -10.24 -49.77
C ASP A 14 6.16 -8.75 -50.04
N PRO A 15 5.65 -8.14 -51.13
CA PRO A 15 5.87 -6.73 -51.43
C PRO A 15 5.41 -5.80 -50.28
N ASN A 16 4.46 -6.24 -49.44
CA ASN A 16 4.08 -5.49 -48.24
C ASN A 16 5.20 -5.40 -47.19
N LEU A 17 6.04 -6.45 -47.09
CA LEU A 17 7.19 -6.51 -46.19
C LEU A 17 8.37 -5.69 -46.73
N GLN A 18 8.58 -5.68 -48.05
CA GLN A 18 9.65 -4.88 -48.67
C GLN A 18 9.41 -3.37 -48.48
N ALA A 19 8.15 -2.93 -48.66
CA ALA A 19 7.71 -1.57 -48.35
C ALA A 19 7.72 -1.23 -46.85
N LEU A 20 7.94 -2.20 -45.96
CA LEU A 20 8.13 -2.00 -44.52
C LEU A 20 9.60 -1.69 -44.18
N VAL A 21 10.53 -2.11 -45.04
CA VAL A 21 11.99 -1.91 -44.90
C VAL A 21 12.43 -0.60 -45.57
N GLU A 22 11.76 -0.20 -46.66
CA GLU A 22 12.04 1.06 -47.36
C GLU A 22 11.77 2.27 -46.44
N GLY A 23 12.83 3.01 -46.11
CA GLY A 23 12.77 4.21 -45.27
C GLY A 23 12.91 3.97 -43.75
N LYS A 24 13.12 2.73 -43.31
CA LYS A 24 13.46 2.45 -41.91
C LYS A 24 14.96 2.42 -41.69
N ASP A 25 15.37 2.71 -40.45
CA ASP A 25 16.77 2.62 -40.07
C ASP A 25 17.27 1.17 -40.21
N PRO A 26 18.30 0.91 -41.05
CA PRO A 26 18.80 -0.45 -41.29
C PRO A 26 19.23 -1.16 -40.02
N ILE A 27 19.71 -0.42 -39.01
CA ILE A 27 20.17 -0.98 -37.74
C ILE A 27 18.98 -1.54 -36.94
N SER A 28 17.88 -0.78 -36.82
CA SER A 28 16.67 -1.26 -36.13
C SER A 28 16.12 -2.55 -36.77
N VAL A 29 16.09 -2.61 -38.11
CA VAL A 29 15.62 -3.79 -38.86
C VAL A 29 16.54 -4.99 -38.63
N LEU A 30 17.86 -4.79 -38.66
CA LEU A 30 18.86 -5.82 -38.38
C LEU A 30 18.73 -6.36 -36.95
N LEU A 31 18.62 -5.48 -35.95
CA LEU A 31 18.47 -5.87 -34.55
C LEU A 31 17.20 -6.70 -34.32
N LEU A 32 16.07 -6.32 -34.93
CA LEU A 32 14.86 -7.14 -34.90
C LEU A 32 15.09 -8.53 -35.52
N GLY A 33 15.80 -8.60 -36.65
CA GLY A 33 16.17 -9.88 -37.26
C GLY A 33 16.96 -10.77 -36.32
N VAL A 34 17.96 -10.19 -35.64
CA VAL A 34 18.80 -10.89 -34.64
C VAL A 34 17.94 -11.39 -33.47
N PHE A 35 17.11 -10.54 -32.86
CA PHE A 35 16.24 -10.96 -31.76
C PHE A 35 15.31 -12.11 -32.17
N ASN A 36 14.75 -12.08 -33.39
CA ASN A 36 13.91 -13.17 -33.86
C ASN A 36 14.68 -14.49 -34.01
N ALA A 37 15.91 -14.44 -34.51
CA ALA A 37 16.75 -15.63 -34.59
C ALA A 37 17.03 -16.17 -33.18
N PHE A 38 17.38 -15.30 -32.24
CA PHE A 38 17.61 -15.64 -30.83
C PHE A 38 16.39 -16.26 -30.16
N LEU A 39 15.20 -15.68 -30.36
CA LEU A 39 13.93 -16.23 -29.84
C LEU A 39 13.58 -17.58 -30.48
N GLY A 40 13.93 -17.77 -31.75
CA GLY A 40 13.80 -19.05 -32.43
C GLY A 40 14.69 -20.13 -31.82
N VAL A 41 15.94 -19.78 -31.51
CA VAL A 41 16.89 -20.67 -30.82
C VAL A 41 16.44 -20.94 -29.38
N GLN A 42 15.96 -19.94 -28.64
CA GLN A 42 15.44 -20.09 -27.28
C GLN A 42 14.37 -21.19 -27.19
N LYS A 43 13.42 -21.19 -28.12
CA LYS A 43 12.36 -22.22 -28.20
C LYS A 43 12.93 -23.63 -28.37
N ALA A 44 14.11 -23.78 -28.99
CA ALA A 44 14.73 -25.06 -29.29
C ALA A 44 15.70 -25.56 -28.20
N TYR A 45 16.31 -24.66 -27.42
CA TYR A 45 17.43 -25.03 -26.52
C TYR A 45 17.17 -24.76 -25.03
N SER A 46 16.78 -23.53 -24.67
CA SER A 46 16.57 -23.15 -23.27
C SER A 46 15.56 -22.02 -23.21
N ALA A 47 14.56 -22.16 -22.34
CA ALA A 47 13.52 -21.16 -22.13
C ALA A 47 14.04 -19.79 -21.65
N ASN A 48 15.30 -19.71 -21.20
CA ASN A 48 15.89 -18.48 -20.64
C ASN A 48 17.08 -17.95 -21.44
N LEU A 49 17.40 -18.52 -22.61
CA LEU A 49 18.62 -18.15 -23.34
C LEU A 49 18.72 -16.63 -23.59
N VAL A 50 17.62 -16.01 -24.00
CA VAL A 50 17.60 -14.57 -24.31
C VAL A 50 17.55 -13.71 -23.04
N THR A 51 16.81 -14.14 -22.02
CA THR A 51 16.72 -13.42 -20.73
C THR A 51 18.04 -13.47 -19.95
N GLU A 52 18.88 -14.48 -20.20
CA GLU A 52 20.21 -14.64 -19.60
C GLU A 52 21.34 -13.98 -20.41
N THR A 53 21.07 -13.58 -21.66
CA THR A 53 22.07 -12.94 -22.53
C THR A 53 22.34 -11.50 -22.07
N PRO A 54 23.55 -11.15 -21.59
CA PRO A 54 23.85 -9.81 -21.12
C PRO A 54 23.68 -8.75 -22.21
N GLY A 55 22.99 -7.65 -21.87
CA GLY A 55 22.72 -6.54 -22.79
C GLY A 55 21.55 -6.77 -23.75
N ALA A 56 20.92 -7.95 -23.75
CA ALA A 56 19.75 -8.21 -24.57
C ALA A 56 18.58 -7.30 -24.17
N VAL A 57 18.32 -7.14 -22.86
CA VAL A 57 17.24 -6.28 -22.36
C VAL A 57 17.54 -4.82 -22.71
N ARG A 58 18.81 -4.39 -22.51
CA ARG A 58 19.26 -3.04 -22.86
C ARG A 58 19.00 -2.70 -24.33
N LEU A 59 19.41 -3.59 -25.25
CA LEU A 59 19.21 -3.41 -26.69
C LEU A 59 17.72 -3.42 -27.06
N ALA A 60 16.93 -4.32 -26.46
CA ALA A 60 15.49 -4.37 -26.70
C ALA A 60 14.78 -3.10 -26.21
N THR A 61 15.19 -2.52 -25.07
CA THR A 61 14.69 -1.24 -24.57
C THR A 61 15.00 -0.09 -25.52
N GLN A 62 16.24 0.03 -26.01
CA GLN A 62 16.62 1.06 -26.97
C GLN A 62 15.78 0.98 -28.26
N LEU A 63 15.62 -0.24 -28.78
CA LEU A 63 14.82 -0.50 -29.97
C LEU A 63 13.34 -0.15 -29.75
N TRP A 64 12.78 -0.49 -28.58
CA TRP A 64 11.41 -0.12 -28.23
C TRP A 64 11.23 1.38 -28.08
N ILE A 65 12.17 2.11 -27.46
CA ILE A 65 12.11 3.57 -27.36
C ILE A 65 12.14 4.20 -28.76
N ARG A 66 13.10 3.77 -29.61
CA ARG A 66 13.36 4.37 -30.91
C ARG A 66 12.29 4.09 -31.97
N GLU A 67 11.73 2.88 -31.96
CA GLU A 67 10.76 2.45 -32.98
C GLU A 67 9.33 2.32 -32.44
N GLY A 68 9.17 2.18 -31.14
CA GLY A 68 7.89 1.93 -30.49
C GLY A 68 7.25 3.13 -29.81
N LEU A 69 8.04 4.05 -29.26
CA LEU A 69 7.52 5.12 -28.41
C LEU A 69 7.68 6.53 -28.99
N ASP A 70 8.36 6.67 -30.13
CA ASP A 70 8.51 7.94 -30.82
C ASP A 70 7.19 8.35 -31.48
N GLY A 71 6.53 9.35 -30.89
CA GLY A 71 5.25 9.90 -31.33
C GLY A 71 5.25 10.36 -32.80
N SER A 72 6.38 10.79 -33.33
CA SER A 72 6.49 11.19 -34.74
C SER A 72 6.28 10.02 -35.71
N LYS A 73 6.60 8.80 -35.27
CA LYS A 73 6.49 7.57 -36.07
C LYS A 73 5.13 6.88 -35.94
N LEU A 74 4.32 7.24 -34.94
CA LEU A 74 3.04 6.59 -34.66
C LEU A 74 1.96 6.84 -35.73
N MET A 75 2.11 7.89 -36.52
CA MET A 75 1.24 8.18 -37.67
C MET A 75 1.50 7.25 -38.87
N GLN A 76 2.55 6.41 -38.85
CA GLN A 76 2.86 5.53 -39.98
C GLN A 76 2.14 4.18 -39.87
N PRO A 77 1.30 3.76 -40.85
CA PRO A 77 0.53 2.50 -40.84
C PRO A 77 1.35 1.21 -40.77
N LYS A 78 2.68 1.31 -40.82
CA LYS A 78 3.65 0.20 -40.89
C LYS A 78 4.78 0.38 -39.87
N SER A 79 4.45 0.81 -38.65
CA SER A 79 5.47 1.01 -37.63
C SER A 79 5.98 -0.35 -37.11
N LEU A 80 7.28 -0.41 -36.81
CA LEU A 80 7.90 -1.55 -36.13
C LEU A 80 7.53 -1.60 -34.64
N THR A 81 6.61 -0.72 -34.19
CA THR A 81 6.24 -0.51 -32.79
C THR A 81 5.81 -1.81 -32.11
N LYS A 82 4.86 -2.53 -32.71
CA LYS A 82 4.36 -3.79 -32.14
C LYS A 82 5.46 -4.83 -32.04
N VAL A 83 6.29 -4.95 -33.08
CA VAL A 83 7.39 -5.93 -33.09
C VAL A 83 8.43 -5.59 -32.03
N ALA A 84 8.80 -4.31 -31.90
CA ALA A 84 9.77 -3.85 -30.90
C ALA A 84 9.25 -4.06 -29.46
N LEU A 85 7.96 -3.77 -29.21
CA LEU A 85 7.33 -4.01 -27.91
C LEU A 85 7.27 -5.49 -27.55
N LEU A 86 6.87 -6.35 -28.49
CA LEU A 86 6.86 -7.80 -28.28
C LEU A 86 8.26 -8.35 -28.01
N VAL A 87 9.27 -7.91 -28.77
CA VAL A 87 10.68 -8.26 -28.51
C VAL A 87 11.07 -7.83 -27.10
N PHE A 88 10.76 -6.60 -26.71
CA PHE A 88 11.03 -6.11 -25.36
C PHE A 88 10.36 -6.95 -24.28
N GLN A 89 9.06 -7.24 -24.40
CA GLN A 89 8.33 -8.05 -23.42
C GLN A 89 8.93 -9.46 -23.27
N VAL A 90 9.27 -10.11 -24.38
CA VAL A 90 9.82 -11.48 -24.36
C VAL A 90 11.22 -11.49 -23.75
N VAL A 91 12.07 -10.52 -24.10
CA VAL A 91 13.43 -10.38 -23.56
C VAL A 91 13.41 -9.99 -22.08
N LEU A 92 12.44 -9.19 -21.64
CA LEU A 92 12.24 -8.84 -20.24
C LEU A 92 11.78 -10.05 -19.40
N GLY A 93 11.01 -10.95 -20.01
CA GLY A 93 10.40 -12.10 -19.37
C GLY A 93 9.24 -11.72 -18.43
N ASP A 94 8.60 -12.74 -17.84
CA ASP A 94 7.42 -12.54 -16.97
C ASP A 94 7.79 -12.04 -15.56
N LYS A 95 9.00 -12.36 -15.10
CA LYS A 95 9.53 -11.98 -13.78
C LYS A 95 10.95 -11.43 -13.93
N PRO A 96 11.10 -10.17 -14.36
CA PRO A 96 12.41 -9.60 -14.63
C PRO A 96 13.26 -9.56 -13.36
N THR A 97 14.51 -10.00 -13.47
CA THR A 97 15.51 -9.89 -12.39
C THR A 97 15.89 -8.42 -12.17
N SER A 98 16.48 -8.08 -11.01
CA SER A 98 16.97 -6.70 -10.81
C SER A 98 18.01 -6.32 -11.86
N LYS A 99 18.89 -7.25 -12.26
CA LYS A 99 19.85 -7.04 -13.36
C LYS A 99 19.16 -6.72 -14.70
N ALA A 100 18.09 -7.43 -15.04
CA ALA A 100 17.32 -7.13 -16.25
C ALA A 100 16.71 -5.72 -16.19
N LEU A 101 16.20 -5.31 -15.02
CA LEU A 101 15.68 -3.95 -14.83
C LEU A 101 16.78 -2.89 -14.85
N ASP A 102 17.99 -3.18 -14.36
CA ASP A 102 19.16 -2.30 -14.51
C ASP A 102 19.49 -2.09 -16.00
N GLU A 103 19.43 -3.16 -16.81
CA GLU A 103 19.61 -3.06 -18.26
C GLU A 103 18.50 -2.21 -18.94
N VAL A 104 17.27 -2.21 -18.42
CA VAL A 104 16.21 -1.28 -18.89
C VAL A 104 16.63 0.17 -18.63
N ILE A 105 17.21 0.46 -17.46
CA ILE A 105 17.73 1.82 -17.14
C ILE A 105 18.83 2.19 -18.12
N GLU A 106 19.84 1.33 -18.28
CA GLU A 106 20.95 1.58 -19.20
C GLU A 106 20.46 1.81 -20.64
N GLY A 107 19.45 1.05 -21.07
CA GLY A 107 18.87 1.17 -22.41
C GLY A 107 18.13 2.49 -22.61
N ALA A 108 17.39 2.93 -21.60
CA ALA A 108 16.68 4.21 -21.63
C ALA A 108 17.62 5.42 -21.52
N ASP A 109 18.69 5.32 -20.71
CA ASP A 109 19.66 6.39 -20.45
C ASP A 109 20.61 6.62 -21.63
N ALA A 110 20.86 5.60 -22.46
CA ALA A 110 21.77 5.68 -23.61
C ALA A 110 21.40 6.77 -24.62
N GLU A 111 20.15 7.23 -24.60
CA GLU A 111 19.63 8.25 -25.51
C GLU A 111 19.74 9.69 -24.94
N GLY A 112 20.49 9.88 -23.85
CA GLY A 112 20.91 11.20 -23.34
C GLY A 112 20.00 11.84 -22.30
N GLU A 113 18.85 11.25 -21.98
CA GLU A 113 18.00 11.68 -20.86
C GLU A 113 17.81 10.57 -19.84
N PRO A 114 17.79 10.88 -18.53
CA PRO A 114 17.63 9.86 -17.51
C PRO A 114 16.24 9.20 -17.57
N VAL A 115 16.20 7.90 -17.37
CA VAL A 115 15.02 7.01 -17.35
C VAL A 115 13.95 7.53 -16.40
N SER A 116 14.37 8.20 -15.32
CA SER A 116 13.50 8.80 -14.31
C SER A 116 12.48 9.80 -14.87
N LYS A 117 12.73 10.35 -16.06
CA LYS A 117 11.84 11.30 -16.73
C LYS A 117 11.37 10.78 -18.09
N ARG A 118 12.32 10.35 -18.93
CA ARG A 118 12.05 10.05 -20.35
C ARG A 118 11.05 8.92 -20.54
N LEU A 119 11.34 7.73 -20.00
CA LEU A 119 10.53 6.55 -20.28
C LEU A 119 9.06 6.70 -19.80
N PRO A 120 8.77 7.17 -18.57
CA PRO A 120 7.39 7.45 -18.16
C PRO A 120 6.67 8.45 -19.07
N SER A 121 7.33 9.54 -19.48
CA SER A 121 6.72 10.54 -20.37
C SER A 121 6.42 9.99 -21.75
N LEU A 122 7.33 9.18 -22.32
CA LEU A 122 7.14 8.54 -23.61
C LEU A 122 5.96 7.57 -23.59
N LEU A 123 5.85 6.74 -22.55
CA LEU A 123 4.71 5.83 -22.39
C LEU A 123 3.38 6.57 -22.23
N GLN A 124 3.34 7.64 -21.43
CA GLN A 124 2.14 8.46 -21.29
C GLN A 124 1.73 9.10 -22.61
N SER A 125 2.68 9.69 -23.33
CA SER A 125 2.44 10.33 -24.63
C SER A 125 1.95 9.31 -25.67
N TYR A 126 2.58 8.13 -25.71
CA TYR A 126 2.17 7.03 -26.57
C TYR A 126 0.72 6.61 -26.29
N MET A 127 0.40 6.29 -25.02
CA MET A 127 -0.93 5.83 -24.64
C MET A 127 -2.01 6.89 -24.91
N ARG A 128 -1.76 8.17 -24.61
CA ARG A 128 -2.69 9.26 -24.93
C ARG A 128 -2.92 9.35 -26.43
N PHE A 129 -1.83 9.39 -27.21
CA PHE A 129 -1.92 9.46 -28.66
C PHE A 129 -2.73 8.29 -29.23
N THR A 130 -2.48 7.06 -28.79
CA THR A 130 -3.23 5.89 -29.28
C THR A 130 -4.71 6.01 -28.96
N LEU A 131 -5.11 6.54 -27.80
CA LEU A 131 -6.51 6.75 -27.46
C LEU A 131 -7.15 7.90 -28.23
N ASP A 132 -6.48 9.05 -28.31
CA ASP A 132 -7.03 10.28 -28.90
C ASP A 132 -7.21 10.16 -30.43
N PHE A 133 -6.38 9.35 -31.09
CA PHE A 133 -6.39 9.18 -32.55
C PHE A 133 -6.96 7.83 -33.01
N GLY A 134 -7.64 7.09 -32.12
CA GLY A 134 -8.31 5.82 -32.47
C GLY A 134 -7.34 4.72 -32.93
N GLY A 135 -6.14 4.68 -32.37
CA GLY A 135 -5.17 3.63 -32.63
C GLY A 135 -5.57 2.29 -32.01
N ASP A 136 -4.81 1.23 -32.33
CA ASP A 136 -5.09 -0.12 -31.86
C ASP A 136 -4.91 -0.24 -30.33
N LEU A 137 -6.03 -0.45 -29.62
CA LEU A 137 -6.07 -0.62 -28.17
C LEU A 137 -5.25 -1.83 -27.70
N ALA A 138 -5.03 -2.84 -28.54
CA ALA A 138 -4.16 -3.97 -28.20
C ALA A 138 -2.74 -3.51 -27.90
N ASN A 139 -2.25 -2.47 -28.60
CA ASN A 139 -0.92 -1.95 -28.33
C ASN A 139 -0.84 -1.22 -26.98
N VAL A 140 -1.92 -0.53 -26.56
CA VAL A 140 -1.98 0.10 -25.23
C VAL A 140 -1.94 -0.97 -24.14
N THR A 141 -2.70 -2.06 -24.31
CA THR A 141 -2.67 -3.22 -23.42
C THR A 141 -1.26 -3.78 -23.27
N GLU A 142 -0.56 -4.04 -24.39
CA GLU A 142 0.81 -4.57 -24.36
C GLU A 142 1.79 -3.62 -23.64
N VAL A 143 1.61 -2.30 -23.78
CA VAL A 143 2.42 -1.29 -23.05
C VAL A 143 2.13 -1.33 -21.54
N ILE A 144 0.87 -1.44 -21.13
CA ILE A 144 0.52 -1.55 -19.70
C ILE A 144 1.04 -2.86 -19.12
N GLU A 145 0.97 -3.96 -19.88
CA GLU A 145 1.54 -5.24 -19.46
C GLU A 145 3.06 -5.14 -19.26
N ALA A 146 3.78 -4.48 -20.18
CA ALA A 146 5.20 -4.22 -20.05
C ALA A 146 5.51 -3.38 -18.78
N LEU A 147 4.66 -2.40 -18.49
CA LEU A 147 4.73 -1.59 -17.27
C LEU A 147 4.51 -2.43 -16.00
N VAL A 148 3.56 -3.37 -15.98
CA VAL A 148 3.34 -4.32 -14.88
C VAL A 148 4.60 -5.17 -14.65
N ARG A 149 5.21 -5.72 -15.71
CA ARG A 149 6.43 -6.53 -15.60
C ARG A 149 7.59 -5.73 -15.00
N MET A 150 7.79 -4.50 -15.47
CA MET A 150 8.85 -3.61 -14.96
C MET A 150 8.68 -3.19 -13.48
N THR A 151 7.47 -3.29 -12.94
CA THR A 151 7.13 -2.76 -11.60
C THR A 151 6.77 -3.83 -10.56
N SER A 152 6.58 -5.08 -10.99
CA SER A 152 6.08 -6.17 -10.13
C SER A 152 7.18 -6.95 -9.37
N SER A 153 8.40 -7.06 -9.90
CA SER A 153 9.44 -7.93 -9.32
C SER A 153 10.25 -7.29 -8.18
N ASN A 154 10.47 -5.97 -8.22
CA ASN A 154 11.20 -5.24 -7.18
C ASN A 154 10.66 -3.80 -7.05
N HIS A 155 9.72 -3.59 -6.12
CA HIS A 155 9.09 -2.28 -5.93
C HIS A 155 10.03 -1.18 -5.39
N SER A 156 11.23 -1.55 -4.91
CA SER A 156 12.28 -0.58 -4.55
C SER A 156 13.22 -0.26 -5.71
N HIS A 157 13.07 -0.91 -6.86
CA HIS A 157 13.93 -0.68 -8.02
C HIS A 157 13.76 0.74 -8.58
N PRO A 158 14.84 1.41 -9.05
CA PRO A 158 14.75 2.76 -9.59
C PRO A 158 13.77 2.91 -10.76
N VAL A 159 13.62 1.89 -11.62
CA VAL A 159 12.58 1.88 -12.70
C VAL A 159 11.17 2.03 -12.12
N SER A 160 10.82 1.29 -11.07
CA SER A 160 9.50 1.40 -10.44
C SER A 160 9.31 2.80 -9.83
N GLN A 161 10.34 3.33 -9.16
CA GLN A 161 10.29 4.68 -8.60
C GLN A 161 10.17 5.77 -9.68
N ALA A 162 10.81 5.59 -10.85
CA ALA A 162 10.70 6.49 -11.99
C ALA A 162 9.24 6.64 -12.44
N PHE A 163 8.56 5.53 -12.72
CA PHE A 163 7.15 5.59 -13.16
C PHE A 163 6.24 6.25 -12.14
N VAL A 164 6.40 5.88 -10.87
CA VAL A 164 5.49 6.38 -9.85
C VAL A 164 5.76 7.87 -9.54
N SER A 165 7.03 8.29 -9.48
CA SER A 165 7.41 9.70 -9.27
C SER A 165 6.95 10.63 -10.40
N GLN A 166 6.78 10.11 -11.62
CA GLN A 166 6.25 10.84 -12.78
C GLN A 166 4.71 10.78 -12.91
N GLY A 167 4.00 10.41 -11.83
CA GLY A 167 2.54 10.44 -11.81
C GLY A 167 1.88 9.41 -12.71
N MET A 168 2.56 8.29 -13.01
CA MET A 168 1.99 7.24 -13.85
C MET A 168 0.78 6.54 -13.18
N VAL A 169 0.72 6.49 -11.85
CA VAL A 169 -0.44 5.92 -11.11
C VAL A 169 -1.74 6.67 -11.41
N PRO A 170 -1.86 7.99 -11.13
CA PRO A 170 -3.07 8.72 -11.47
C PRO A 170 -3.32 8.80 -12.99
N PHE A 171 -2.27 8.72 -13.82
CA PHE A 171 -2.43 8.61 -15.26
C PHE A 171 -3.16 7.32 -15.66
N VAL A 172 -2.70 6.15 -15.19
CA VAL A 172 -3.32 4.85 -15.53
C VAL A 172 -4.73 4.75 -14.98
N VAL A 173 -5.01 5.29 -13.79
CA VAL A 173 -6.40 5.38 -13.28
C VAL A 173 -7.29 6.13 -14.26
N LYS A 174 -6.90 7.35 -14.66
CA LYS A 174 -7.66 8.17 -15.60
C LYS A 174 -7.79 7.52 -16.99
N LEU A 175 -6.75 6.82 -17.42
CA LEU A 175 -6.75 6.05 -18.67
C LEU A 175 -7.89 5.01 -18.63
N ILE A 176 -7.94 4.19 -17.59
CA ILE A 176 -8.99 3.16 -17.43
C ILE A 176 -10.38 3.80 -17.26
N THR A 177 -10.49 4.91 -16.52
CA THR A 177 -11.76 5.66 -16.41
C THR A 177 -12.23 6.17 -17.77
N SER A 178 -11.34 6.67 -18.62
CA SER A 178 -11.73 7.19 -19.94
C SER A 178 -12.26 6.09 -20.87
N LEU A 179 -11.78 4.85 -20.71
CA LEU A 179 -12.27 3.71 -21.48
C LEU A 179 -13.68 3.29 -21.08
N ASP A 180 -14.04 3.46 -19.80
CA ASP A 180 -15.41 3.19 -19.34
C ASP A 180 -16.42 4.08 -20.08
N ALA A 181 -16.09 5.35 -20.30
CA ALA A 181 -16.92 6.25 -21.10
C ALA A 181 -17.08 5.81 -22.57
N THR A 182 -16.17 4.98 -23.08
CA THR A 182 -16.24 4.44 -24.45
C THR A 182 -17.04 3.14 -24.56
N LEU A 183 -17.42 2.51 -23.44
CA LEU A 183 -18.26 1.32 -23.40
C LEU A 183 -19.75 1.73 -23.48
N PRO A 184 -20.44 1.57 -24.61
CA PRO A 184 -21.88 1.84 -24.66
C PRO A 184 -22.57 0.79 -23.78
N HIS A 185 -23.38 1.21 -22.80
CA HIS A 185 -24.02 0.35 -21.80
C HIS A 185 -24.81 -0.85 -22.38
N GLU A 186 -25.17 -0.84 -23.67
CA GLU A 186 -25.89 -1.93 -24.35
C GLU A 186 -25.06 -2.70 -25.39
N ARG A 187 -23.88 -2.20 -25.80
CA ARG A 187 -22.96 -2.87 -26.76
C ARG A 187 -21.65 -3.36 -26.12
N SER A 188 -21.57 -3.33 -24.79
CA SER A 188 -20.31 -3.54 -24.05
C SER A 188 -19.75 -4.96 -24.13
N LEU A 189 -20.56 -5.97 -24.44
CA LEU A 189 -20.12 -7.38 -24.48
C LEU A 189 -19.22 -7.70 -25.69
N GLU A 190 -19.42 -7.06 -26.85
CA GLU A 190 -18.64 -7.35 -28.05
C GLU A 190 -17.19 -6.86 -27.94
N ASN A 191 -16.98 -5.72 -27.26
CA ASN A 191 -15.66 -5.13 -27.05
C ASN A 191 -14.98 -5.57 -25.75
N ALA A 192 -15.69 -6.28 -24.86
CA ALA A 192 -15.14 -6.77 -23.59
C ALA A 192 -13.82 -7.53 -23.75
N PRO A 193 -13.62 -8.43 -24.74
CA PRO A 193 -12.35 -9.14 -24.90
C PRO A 193 -11.14 -8.23 -25.16
N LEU A 194 -11.34 -7.07 -25.77
CA LEU A 194 -10.28 -6.11 -26.06
C LEU A 194 -9.93 -5.24 -24.83
N LEU A 195 -10.95 -4.91 -24.04
CA LEU A 195 -10.84 -3.99 -22.91
C LEU A 195 -10.48 -4.69 -21.60
N ASN A 196 -10.86 -5.95 -21.44
CA ASN A 196 -10.60 -6.76 -20.24
C ASN A 196 -9.10 -6.84 -19.91
N PRO A 197 -8.19 -7.16 -20.86
CA PRO A 197 -6.76 -7.14 -20.58
C PRO A 197 -6.24 -5.78 -20.13
N MET A 198 -6.78 -4.69 -20.70
CA MET A 198 -6.34 -3.33 -20.36
C MET A 198 -6.75 -2.96 -18.93
N PHE A 199 -8.00 -3.25 -18.55
CA PHE A 199 -8.46 -3.11 -17.17
C PHE A 199 -7.63 -4.00 -16.23
N PHE A 200 -7.46 -5.28 -16.56
CA PHE A 200 -6.73 -6.23 -15.73
C PHE A 200 -5.29 -5.78 -15.45
N HIS A 201 -4.50 -5.50 -16.50
CA HIS A 201 -3.11 -5.07 -16.34
C HIS A 201 -3.00 -3.67 -15.73
N GLY A 202 -3.92 -2.76 -16.07
CA GLY A 202 -3.95 -1.42 -15.51
C GLY A 202 -4.24 -1.43 -14.01
N PHE A 203 -5.23 -2.22 -13.59
CA PHE A 203 -5.57 -2.46 -12.19
C PHE A 203 -4.40 -3.12 -11.44
N GLN A 204 -3.78 -4.14 -12.04
CA GLN A 204 -2.59 -4.79 -11.49
C GLN A 204 -1.43 -3.83 -11.30
N TYR A 205 -1.16 -2.95 -12.27
CA TYR A 205 -0.13 -1.91 -12.14
C TYR A 205 -0.41 -0.96 -10.98
N ILE A 206 -1.65 -0.47 -10.86
CA ILE A 206 -2.06 0.43 -9.78
C ILE A 206 -1.84 -0.25 -8.42
N CYS A 207 -2.32 -1.48 -8.24
CA CYS A 207 -2.14 -2.23 -6.99
C CYS A 207 -0.66 -2.54 -6.69
N ASN A 208 0.14 -2.89 -7.70
CA ASN A 208 1.59 -3.11 -7.52
C ASN A 208 2.31 -1.83 -7.05
N SER A 209 1.85 -0.65 -7.48
CA SER A 209 2.41 0.63 -7.02
C SER A 209 2.20 0.89 -5.52
N PHE A 210 1.22 0.23 -4.90
CA PHE A 210 0.95 0.31 -3.46
C PHE A 210 2.01 -0.41 -2.63
N TYR A 211 2.95 -1.12 -3.25
CA TYR A 211 4.07 -1.78 -2.58
C TYR A 211 5.40 -1.02 -2.69
N ALA A 212 5.42 0.13 -3.37
CA ALA A 212 6.58 1.00 -3.47
C ALA A 212 6.93 1.69 -2.14
N SER A 213 8.14 2.26 -2.01
CA SER A 213 8.66 2.92 -0.79
C SER A 213 7.85 4.12 -0.29
N ALA A 214 6.98 4.70 -1.13
CA ALA A 214 6.03 5.75 -0.77
C ALA A 214 4.56 5.31 -0.97
N SER A 215 4.26 4.04 -0.67
CA SER A 215 2.96 3.39 -0.88
C SER A 215 1.74 4.26 -0.52
N VAL A 216 1.72 4.85 0.68
CA VAL A 216 0.60 5.67 1.16
C VAL A 216 0.28 6.83 0.22
N GLN A 217 1.31 7.53 -0.29
CA GLN A 217 1.10 8.65 -1.21
C GLN A 217 0.48 8.17 -2.53
N HIS A 218 0.97 7.05 -3.06
CA HIS A 218 0.50 6.53 -4.35
C HIS A 218 -0.92 5.99 -4.26
N VAL A 219 -1.28 5.36 -3.13
CA VAL A 219 -2.65 4.91 -2.86
C VAL A 219 -3.60 6.11 -2.78
N VAL A 220 -3.22 7.18 -2.06
CA VAL A 220 -4.03 8.41 -2.00
C VAL A 220 -4.15 9.03 -3.39
N GLN A 221 -3.07 9.11 -4.17
CA GLN A 221 -3.11 9.61 -5.55
C GLN A 221 -4.01 8.77 -6.45
N ALA A 222 -4.00 7.44 -6.30
CA ALA A 222 -4.89 6.55 -7.06
C ALA A 222 -6.36 6.79 -6.70
N ILE A 223 -6.68 6.84 -5.41
CA ILE A 223 -8.05 7.08 -4.92
C ILE A 223 -8.54 8.47 -5.32
N ASP A 224 -7.74 9.52 -5.14
CA ASP A 224 -8.08 10.88 -5.56
C ASP A 224 -8.21 11.01 -7.09
N ALA A 225 -7.59 10.10 -7.86
CA ALA A 225 -7.71 10.05 -9.32
C ALA A 225 -8.92 9.23 -9.82
N GLY A 226 -9.69 8.58 -8.94
CA GLY A 226 -10.89 7.82 -9.31
C GLY A 226 -10.74 6.29 -9.24
N PHE A 227 -9.75 5.75 -8.52
CA PHE A 227 -9.50 4.30 -8.52
C PHE A 227 -10.68 3.46 -8.00
N LEU A 228 -11.42 3.95 -6.99
CA LEU A 228 -12.57 3.22 -6.45
C LEU A 228 -13.77 3.31 -7.37
N GLU A 229 -13.96 4.47 -8.00
CA GLU A 229 -14.95 4.71 -9.05
C GLU A 229 -14.72 3.76 -10.23
N VAL A 230 -13.46 3.57 -10.65
CA VAL A 230 -13.09 2.58 -11.68
C VAL A 230 -13.48 1.16 -11.26
N PHE A 231 -13.20 0.75 -10.01
CA PHE A 231 -13.56 -0.59 -9.55
C PHE A 231 -15.08 -0.83 -9.58
N VAL A 232 -15.88 0.18 -9.21
CA VAL A 232 -17.35 0.11 -9.23
C VAL A 232 -17.88 0.12 -10.66
N ALA A 233 -17.42 1.04 -11.51
CA ALA A 233 -17.86 1.15 -12.90
C ALA A 233 -17.58 -0.14 -13.69
N TRP A 234 -16.39 -0.71 -13.53
CA TRP A 234 -16.00 -1.95 -14.19
C TRP A 234 -16.60 -3.22 -13.56
N GLY A 235 -17.40 -3.09 -12.49
CA GLY A 235 -18.11 -4.20 -11.89
C GLY A 235 -18.98 -4.98 -12.89
N ILE A 236 -19.57 -4.30 -13.89
CA ILE A 236 -20.33 -4.95 -14.97
C ILE A 236 -19.45 -5.85 -15.83
N ALA A 237 -18.18 -5.47 -16.05
CA ALA A 237 -17.27 -6.20 -16.92
C ALA A 237 -16.59 -7.39 -16.21
N LEU A 238 -16.57 -7.41 -14.87
CA LEU A 238 -15.94 -8.49 -14.08
C LEU A 238 -16.42 -9.92 -14.43
N PRO A 239 -17.71 -10.19 -14.73
CA PRO A 239 -18.16 -11.51 -15.19
C PRO A 239 -17.57 -11.95 -16.53
N SER A 240 -17.05 -11.03 -17.34
CA SER A 240 -16.44 -11.35 -18.65
C SER A 240 -14.94 -11.65 -18.56
N LEU A 241 -14.32 -11.42 -17.40
CA LEU A 241 -12.95 -11.87 -17.12
C LEU A 241 -12.91 -13.39 -16.98
N THR A 242 -11.76 -14.00 -17.25
CA THR A 242 -11.57 -15.40 -16.88
C THR A 242 -11.64 -15.55 -15.36
N ALA A 243 -12.06 -16.71 -14.85
CA ALA A 243 -12.17 -16.95 -13.40
C ALA A 243 -10.85 -16.64 -12.66
N LYS A 244 -9.70 -16.93 -13.29
CA LYS A 244 -8.37 -16.62 -12.75
C LYS A 244 -8.10 -15.12 -12.66
N GLU A 245 -8.42 -14.36 -13.71
CA GLU A 245 -8.24 -12.90 -13.72
C GLU A 245 -9.18 -12.23 -12.73
N HIS A 246 -10.44 -12.69 -12.67
CA HIS A 246 -11.44 -12.23 -11.71
C HIS A 246 -10.97 -12.41 -10.27
N ASP A 247 -10.58 -13.63 -9.89
CA ASP A 247 -10.06 -13.91 -8.55
C ASP A 247 -8.78 -13.11 -8.26
N HIS A 248 -7.92 -12.89 -9.27
CA HIS A 248 -6.72 -12.07 -9.12
C HIS A 248 -7.03 -10.59 -8.87
N VAL A 249 -8.00 -10.00 -9.59
CA VAL A 249 -8.42 -8.60 -9.37
C VAL A 249 -9.00 -8.43 -7.97
N LEU A 250 -9.85 -9.36 -7.52
CA LEU A 250 -10.42 -9.30 -6.17
C LEU A 250 -9.35 -9.46 -5.10
N HIS A 251 -8.38 -10.36 -5.30
CA HIS A 251 -7.24 -10.54 -4.41
C HIS A 251 -6.34 -9.30 -4.36
N LEU A 252 -6.05 -8.68 -5.51
CA LEU A 252 -5.29 -7.42 -5.56
C LEU A 252 -6.02 -6.31 -4.79
N PHE A 253 -7.34 -6.20 -4.95
CA PHE A 253 -8.14 -5.22 -4.22
C PHE A 253 -8.11 -5.48 -2.72
N SER A 254 -8.37 -6.72 -2.28
CA SER A 254 -8.38 -7.10 -0.87
C SER A 254 -7.02 -6.92 -0.21
N ASP A 255 -5.95 -7.43 -0.83
CA ASP A 255 -4.64 -7.56 -0.20
C ASP A 255 -3.77 -6.31 -0.33
N SER A 256 -4.03 -5.50 -1.36
CA SER A 256 -3.24 -4.30 -1.62
C SER A 256 -3.87 -3.05 -1.00
N LEU A 257 -5.20 -2.93 -0.95
CA LEU A 257 -5.87 -1.71 -0.51
C LEU A 257 -6.39 -1.79 0.94
N ILE A 258 -7.17 -2.82 1.29
CA ILE A 258 -7.89 -2.87 2.57
C ILE A 258 -6.94 -2.83 3.80
N PRO A 259 -5.80 -3.56 3.82
CA PRO A 259 -4.80 -3.44 4.87
C PRO A 259 -4.29 -2.00 5.08
N LEU A 260 -4.27 -1.19 4.01
CA LEU A 260 -3.77 0.18 4.06
C LEU A 260 -4.78 1.18 4.65
N LEU A 261 -6.01 0.77 4.94
CA LEU A 261 -7.00 1.59 5.66
C LEU A 261 -6.61 1.87 7.13
N VAL A 262 -5.53 1.26 7.63
CA VAL A 262 -4.89 1.63 8.90
C VAL A 262 -4.16 2.99 8.82
N TYR A 263 -3.89 3.48 7.61
CA TYR A 263 -3.30 4.79 7.38
C TYR A 263 -4.38 5.86 7.22
N LEU A 264 -4.45 6.81 8.16
CA LEU A 264 -5.43 7.90 8.13
C LEU A 264 -5.57 8.62 6.77
N PRO A 265 -4.48 8.98 6.04
CA PRO A 265 -4.61 9.60 4.72
C PRO A 265 -5.35 8.72 3.70
N VAL A 266 -5.07 7.41 3.70
CA VAL A 266 -5.76 6.45 2.82
C VAL A 266 -7.21 6.34 3.23
N LEU A 267 -7.48 6.14 4.52
CA LEU A 267 -8.84 6.06 5.06
C LEU A 267 -9.68 7.29 4.73
N SER A 268 -9.14 8.49 4.93
CA SER A 268 -9.83 9.74 4.58
C SER A 268 -10.02 9.91 3.07
N ALA A 269 -9.06 9.47 2.24
CA ALA A 269 -9.22 9.50 0.79
C ALA A 269 -10.32 8.52 0.34
N SER A 270 -10.35 7.31 0.90
CA SER A 270 -11.38 6.32 0.66
C SER A 270 -12.76 6.81 1.06
N GLU A 271 -12.91 7.45 2.23
CA GLU A 271 -14.20 8.01 2.65
C GLU A 271 -14.71 9.11 1.71
N ARG A 272 -13.84 10.02 1.26
CA ARG A 272 -14.21 11.03 0.26
C ARG A 272 -14.64 10.39 -1.07
N ALA A 273 -13.95 9.33 -1.49
CA ALA A 273 -14.27 8.62 -2.71
C ALA A 273 -15.61 7.87 -2.61
N LEU A 274 -15.92 7.25 -1.47
CA LEU A 274 -17.23 6.64 -1.23
C LEU A 274 -18.36 7.69 -1.32
N LYS A 275 -18.18 8.87 -0.72
CA LYS A 275 -19.14 9.97 -0.86
C LYS A 275 -19.36 10.38 -2.32
N ARG A 276 -18.29 10.49 -3.12
CA ARG A 276 -18.42 10.79 -4.56
C ARG A 276 -19.18 9.71 -5.31
N ILE A 277 -18.98 8.44 -4.98
CA ILE A 277 -19.69 7.32 -5.59
C ILE A 277 -21.18 7.38 -5.23
N ASP A 278 -21.51 7.66 -3.98
CA ASP A 278 -22.90 7.81 -3.51
C ASP A 278 -23.62 9.00 -4.18
N GLU A 279 -22.91 10.14 -4.32
CA GLU A 279 -23.41 11.34 -5.01
C GLU A 279 -23.65 11.11 -6.51
N GLN A 280 -22.82 10.28 -7.16
CA GLN A 280 -22.93 9.92 -8.57
C GLN A 280 -23.89 8.73 -8.76
N SER A 281 -25.13 8.83 -8.28
CA SER A 281 -26.12 7.73 -8.16
C SER A 281 -26.20 6.75 -9.35
N THR A 282 -25.81 7.18 -10.55
CA THR A 282 -25.66 6.35 -11.76
C THR A 282 -24.61 5.23 -11.65
N THR A 283 -23.67 5.28 -10.72
CA THR A 283 -22.56 4.32 -10.62
C THR A 283 -22.89 3.05 -9.82
N GLN A 284 -23.87 3.11 -8.90
CA GLN A 284 -24.23 1.95 -8.08
C GLN A 284 -25.11 0.93 -8.81
N GLU A 285 -26.05 1.38 -9.65
CA GLU A 285 -26.91 0.51 -10.46
C GLU A 285 -26.11 -0.50 -11.32
N PRO A 286 -25.07 -0.07 -12.06
CA PRO A 286 -24.13 -0.95 -12.73
C PRO A 286 -23.55 -2.05 -11.85
N PHE A 287 -23.11 -1.70 -10.65
CA PHE A 287 -22.40 -2.63 -9.77
C PHE A 287 -23.30 -3.73 -9.22
N HIS A 288 -24.62 -3.51 -9.15
CA HIS A 288 -25.59 -4.56 -8.83
C HIS A 288 -25.60 -5.72 -9.87
N LYS A 289 -25.10 -5.50 -11.09
CA LYS A 289 -24.92 -6.55 -12.11
C LYS A 289 -23.58 -7.27 -12.03
N SER A 290 -22.70 -6.87 -11.10
CA SER A 290 -21.42 -7.53 -10.86
C SER A 290 -21.58 -8.95 -10.28
N THR A 291 -20.48 -9.68 -10.20
CA THR A 291 -20.44 -11.00 -9.53
C THR A 291 -20.67 -10.88 -8.02
N GLU A 292 -21.27 -11.91 -7.38
CA GLU A 292 -21.49 -11.92 -5.93
C GLU A 292 -20.20 -11.78 -5.12
N LYS A 293 -19.10 -12.41 -5.55
CA LYS A 293 -17.79 -12.26 -4.88
C LYS A 293 -17.30 -10.80 -4.88
N ALA A 294 -17.49 -10.08 -6.00
CA ALA A 294 -17.08 -8.69 -6.11
C ALA A 294 -17.95 -7.78 -5.24
N LYS A 295 -19.27 -8.03 -5.19
CA LYS A 295 -20.20 -7.32 -4.30
C LYS A 295 -19.84 -7.51 -2.85
N ASP A 296 -19.62 -8.76 -2.42
CA ASP A 296 -19.20 -9.07 -1.05
C ASP A 296 -17.87 -8.37 -0.70
N MET A 297 -16.90 -8.40 -1.61
CA MET A 297 -15.62 -7.70 -1.40
C MET A 297 -15.79 -6.17 -1.28
N TRP A 298 -16.63 -5.57 -2.12
CA TRP A 298 -16.95 -4.15 -2.05
C TRP A 298 -17.66 -3.77 -0.75
N LEU A 299 -18.67 -4.55 -0.34
CA LEU A 299 -19.39 -4.34 0.93
C LEU A 299 -18.44 -4.44 2.13
N LYS A 300 -17.52 -5.41 2.13
CA LYS A 300 -16.46 -5.52 3.15
C LYS A 300 -15.57 -4.28 3.17
N PHE A 301 -15.20 -3.76 2.01
CA PHE A 301 -14.41 -2.53 1.92
C PHE A 301 -15.19 -1.32 2.48
N VAL A 302 -16.42 -1.08 2.02
CA VAL A 302 -17.28 0.02 2.50
C VAL A 302 -17.45 -0.05 4.00
N TRP A 303 -17.84 -1.21 4.54
CA TRP A 303 -17.99 -1.42 5.98
C TRP A 303 -16.70 -1.13 6.74
N THR A 304 -15.55 -1.58 6.22
CA THR A 304 -14.24 -1.34 6.85
C THR A 304 -13.88 0.15 6.85
N VAL A 305 -14.14 0.86 5.75
CA VAL A 305 -13.90 2.32 5.68
C VAL A 305 -14.79 3.04 6.67
N GLU A 306 -16.10 2.81 6.66
CA GLU A 306 -17.04 3.48 7.56
C GLU A 306 -16.70 3.25 9.03
N LYS A 307 -16.49 1.98 9.41
CA LYS A 307 -16.13 1.60 10.78
C LYS A 307 -14.86 2.30 11.24
N ARG A 308 -13.79 2.21 10.45
CA ARG A 308 -12.50 2.81 10.80
C ARG A 308 -12.57 4.34 10.78
N PHE A 309 -13.33 4.92 9.86
CA PHE A 309 -13.48 6.38 9.79
C PHE A 309 -14.26 6.93 10.97
N LYS A 310 -15.39 6.32 11.35
CA LYS A 310 -16.15 6.66 12.58
C LYS A 310 -15.25 6.58 13.81
N LEU A 311 -14.44 5.53 13.92
CA LEU A 311 -13.47 5.41 15.00
C LEU A 311 -12.42 6.53 14.97
N SER A 312 -11.94 6.92 13.79
CA SER A 312 -10.99 8.04 13.65
C SER A 312 -11.58 9.37 14.11
N LEU A 313 -12.85 9.63 13.81
CA LEU A 313 -13.57 10.82 14.28
C LEU A 313 -13.74 10.80 15.80
N ALA A 314 -14.17 9.66 16.37
CA ALA A 314 -14.29 9.50 17.81
C ALA A 314 -12.95 9.74 18.53
N SER A 315 -11.86 9.12 18.04
CA SER A 315 -10.51 9.31 18.56
C SER A 315 -10.02 10.76 18.49
N MET A 316 -10.41 11.52 17.46
CA MET A 316 -10.03 12.92 17.32
C MET A 316 -10.88 13.85 18.19
N THR A 317 -12.20 13.66 18.18
CA THR A 317 -13.14 14.62 18.78
C THR A 317 -13.36 14.39 20.26
N ILE A 318 -13.51 13.14 20.73
CA ILE A 318 -13.69 12.84 22.17
C ILE A 318 -12.51 13.37 22.94
N ASN A 319 -11.31 13.15 22.41
CA ASN A 319 -10.11 13.68 23.01
C ASN A 319 -10.20 15.20 23.13
N ASP A 320 -10.45 15.93 22.04
CA ASP A 320 -10.41 17.40 22.06
C ASP A 320 -11.59 18.06 22.81
N VAL A 321 -12.77 17.43 22.88
CA VAL A 321 -13.99 17.96 23.51
C VAL A 321 -14.16 17.53 24.97
N VAL A 322 -14.10 16.22 25.24
CA VAL A 322 -14.34 15.66 26.60
C VAL A 322 -13.15 15.95 27.52
N ASN A 323 -11.95 15.96 26.94
CA ASN A 323 -10.71 16.17 27.67
C ASN A 323 -9.91 17.30 27.02
N PRO A 324 -10.32 18.57 27.19
CA PRO A 324 -9.58 19.71 26.65
C PRO A 324 -8.11 19.56 27.03
N ARG A 325 -7.19 19.88 26.10
CA ARG A 325 -5.75 19.59 26.23
C ARG A 325 -5.13 20.00 27.58
N SER A 326 -5.73 20.94 28.29
CA SER A 326 -5.35 21.38 29.64
C SER A 326 -5.58 20.33 30.74
N LYS A 327 -6.56 19.43 30.60
CA LYS A 327 -6.93 18.42 31.62
C LYS A 327 -6.39 17.02 31.33
N ARG A 328 -5.93 16.74 30.11
CA ARG A 328 -5.35 15.44 29.80
C ARG A 328 -4.08 15.22 30.60
N THR A 329 -3.96 14.04 31.18
CA THR A 329 -2.70 13.57 31.72
C THR A 329 -2.10 12.55 30.75
N PHE A 330 -0.79 12.60 30.59
CA PHE A 330 -0.01 11.70 29.73
C PHE A 330 1.18 11.20 30.51
N MET A 331 1.67 10.02 30.15
CA MET A 331 2.83 9.43 30.80
C MET A 331 4.12 9.98 30.18
N CYS A 332 5.12 10.23 31.03
CA CYS A 332 6.47 10.43 30.55
C CYS A 332 7.04 9.10 30.05
N ASP A 333 7.55 9.05 28.82
CA ASP A 333 8.11 7.83 28.22
C ASP A 333 9.41 7.34 28.88
N ASN A 334 10.01 8.11 29.80
CA ASN A 334 11.19 7.68 30.55
C ASN A 334 10.86 7.13 31.94
N CYS A 335 10.15 7.93 32.75
CA CYS A 335 9.86 7.61 34.16
C CYS A 335 8.44 7.07 34.38
N CYS A 336 7.63 6.96 33.32
CA CYS A 336 6.28 6.41 33.31
C CYS A 336 5.26 7.10 34.25
N LYS A 337 5.62 8.20 34.91
CA LYS A 337 4.70 9.00 35.74
C LYS A 337 3.73 9.80 34.86
N SER A 338 2.52 9.99 35.36
CA SER A 338 1.47 10.78 34.68
C SER A 338 1.61 12.27 34.97
N TYR A 339 1.52 13.11 33.95
CA TYR A 339 1.65 14.56 34.03
C TYR A 339 0.60 15.26 33.18
N PRO A 340 0.15 16.48 33.53
CA PRO A 340 -0.69 17.28 32.64
C PRO A 340 0.00 17.47 31.29
N TYR A 341 -0.74 17.32 30.19
CA TYR A 341 -0.22 17.37 28.83
C TYR A 341 0.59 18.63 28.54
N SER A 342 0.12 19.78 29.04
CA SER A 342 0.78 21.09 28.90
C SER A 342 2.19 21.14 29.49
N THR A 343 2.52 20.24 30.42
CA THR A 343 3.83 20.18 31.08
C THR A 343 4.82 19.24 30.39
N LEU A 344 4.33 18.35 29.52
CA LEU A 344 5.18 17.39 28.83
C LEU A 344 5.79 17.98 27.56
N LYS A 345 7.08 17.69 27.37
CA LYS A 345 7.86 18.09 26.20
C LYS A 345 7.89 16.93 25.22
N ALA A 346 7.29 17.12 24.05
CA ALA A 346 7.43 16.16 22.97
C ALA A 346 8.89 16.10 22.51
N CYS A 347 9.35 14.92 22.08
CA CYS A 347 10.63 14.82 21.41
C CYS A 347 10.61 15.70 20.14
N ALA A 348 11.47 16.71 20.08
CA ALA A 348 11.56 17.64 18.93
C ALA A 348 11.88 16.92 17.60
N ALA A 349 12.26 15.66 17.70
CA ALA A 349 12.65 14.80 16.62
C ALA A 349 11.50 14.10 15.92
N CYS A 350 10.92 13.11 16.61
CA CYS A 350 9.84 12.28 16.07
C CYS A 350 8.46 12.78 16.50
N GLY A 351 8.36 13.61 17.55
CA GLY A 351 7.10 14.07 18.12
C GLY A 351 6.25 12.97 18.79
N LEU A 352 6.71 11.71 18.79
CA LEU A 352 5.95 10.54 19.23
C LEU A 352 6.03 10.29 20.74
N VAL A 353 7.19 10.55 21.34
CA VAL A 353 7.41 10.38 22.79
C VAL A 353 7.42 11.72 23.52
N SER A 354 7.09 11.70 24.81
CA SER A 354 6.83 12.84 25.66
C SER A 354 7.61 12.72 26.98
N TYR A 355 8.19 13.81 27.42
CA TYR A 355 9.05 13.83 28.60
C TYR A 355 8.62 14.90 29.59
N CYS A 356 8.59 14.58 30.88
CA CYS A 356 8.33 15.59 31.91
C CYS A 356 9.52 16.55 32.11
N SER A 357 10.72 16.14 31.69
CA SER A 357 11.93 16.95 31.83
C SER A 357 12.98 16.62 30.77
N LYS A 358 13.94 17.53 30.59
CA LYS A 358 15.12 17.31 29.72
C LYS A 358 15.99 16.16 30.23
N ALA A 359 16.04 15.95 31.54
CA ALA A 359 16.75 14.82 32.15
C ALA A 359 16.13 13.49 31.71
N CYS A 360 14.80 13.36 31.82
CA CYS A 360 14.07 12.19 31.34
C CYS A 360 14.24 11.96 29.83
N GLN A 361 14.24 13.02 29.04
CA GLN A 361 14.53 12.91 27.61
C GLN A 361 15.95 12.38 27.35
N THR A 362 16.96 12.94 28.03
CA THR A 362 18.37 12.58 27.83
C THR A 362 18.63 11.14 28.26
N GLN A 363 18.05 10.72 29.37
CA GLN A 363 18.15 9.37 29.89
C GLN A 363 17.52 8.36 28.92
N HIS A 364 16.26 8.57 28.52
CA HIS A 364 15.61 7.69 27.54
C HIS A 364 16.37 7.68 26.20
N TRP A 365 16.90 8.84 25.79
CA TRP A 365 17.70 8.98 24.56
C TRP A 365 18.96 8.12 24.57
N LYS A 366 19.73 8.15 25.67
CA LYS A 366 21.04 7.49 25.76
C LYS A 366 20.99 6.06 26.29
N GLU A 367 20.20 5.84 27.33
CA GLU A 367 20.24 4.60 28.12
C GLU A 367 19.16 3.60 27.70
N LYS A 368 17.98 4.09 27.26
CA LYS A 368 16.83 3.24 26.91
C LYS A 368 16.61 3.09 25.40
N GLY A 369 17.63 3.39 24.58
CA GLY A 369 17.63 3.12 23.14
C GLY A 369 16.69 3.99 22.30
N HIS A 370 16.18 5.12 22.83
CA HIS A 370 15.32 5.99 22.02
C HIS A 370 16.08 6.64 20.87
N ARG A 371 17.40 6.85 20.96
CA ARG A 371 18.18 7.42 19.85
C ARG A 371 18.06 6.60 18.58
N GLU A 372 18.25 5.29 18.67
CA GLU A 372 18.21 4.35 17.56
C GLU A 372 16.78 4.27 17.03
N ARG A 373 15.80 4.13 17.93
CA ARG A 373 14.38 4.12 17.56
C ARG A 373 13.95 5.43 16.89
N CYS A 374 14.38 6.56 17.42
CA CYS A 374 14.10 7.88 16.87
C CYS A 374 14.76 8.07 15.51
N LYS A 375 15.98 7.56 15.32
CA LYS A 375 16.66 7.56 14.03
C LYS A 375 15.92 6.67 13.02
N SER A 376 15.39 5.51 13.40
CA SER A 376 14.55 4.71 12.50
C SER A 376 13.24 5.45 12.16
N LEU A 377 12.64 6.12 13.14
CA LEU A 377 11.43 6.92 12.93
C LEU A 377 11.67 8.20 12.09
N ARG A 378 12.90 8.74 12.09
CA ARG A 378 13.31 9.94 11.31
C ARG A 378 13.93 9.63 9.95
N GLY A 379 14.83 8.65 9.92
CA GLY A 379 15.66 8.27 8.77
C GLY A 379 14.81 7.70 7.64
N ASP A 380 13.64 7.21 8.00
CA ASP A 380 12.51 7.16 7.11
C ASP A 380 11.86 8.55 6.99
N ALA A 381 12.51 9.49 6.32
CA ALA A 381 11.83 10.69 5.80
C ALA A 381 10.71 10.32 4.79
N ASN A 382 10.63 9.03 4.43
CA ASN A 382 9.54 8.35 3.72
C ASN A 382 8.51 7.65 4.64
N VAL A 383 8.59 7.73 5.99
CA VAL A 383 7.35 7.90 6.76
C VAL A 383 6.86 9.20 6.19
N VAL A 384 5.96 9.12 5.21
CA VAL A 384 5.46 10.29 4.51
C VAL A 384 5.13 11.28 5.59
N SER A 385 5.94 12.35 5.70
CA SER A 385 5.76 13.33 6.75
C SER A 385 4.29 13.70 6.65
N TYR A 386 3.46 13.29 7.62
CA TYR A 386 2.00 13.39 7.48
C TYR A 386 1.60 14.82 7.12
N LYS A 387 2.46 15.78 7.48
CA LYS A 387 2.46 17.16 7.00
C LYS A 387 2.32 17.29 5.48
N ASN A 388 3.12 16.61 4.67
CA ASN A 388 3.15 16.78 3.21
C ASN A 388 1.91 16.22 2.50
N LEU A 389 1.32 15.11 2.99
CA LEU A 389 0.10 14.55 2.37
C LEU A 389 -1.18 15.30 2.72
N LEU A 390 -1.21 15.95 3.89
CA LEU A 390 -2.41 16.60 4.41
C LEU A 390 -2.40 18.13 4.22
N ASN A 391 -1.40 18.67 3.52
CA ASN A 391 -1.24 20.11 3.31
C ASN A 391 -2.30 20.75 2.38
N LYS A 392 -3.20 20.00 1.74
CA LYS A 392 -4.23 20.58 0.86
C LYS A 392 -5.52 21.04 1.57
N SER A 393 -5.77 20.66 2.83
CA SER A 393 -7.00 21.03 3.55
C SER A 393 -6.79 21.62 4.96
N GLY A 394 -5.57 22.06 5.28
CA GLY A 394 -5.32 22.98 6.40
C GLY A 394 -5.29 22.38 7.81
N LYS A 395 -5.58 21.09 8.03
CA LYS A 395 -5.41 20.43 9.34
C LYS A 395 -4.83 19.02 9.20
N SER A 396 -3.51 18.93 9.05
CA SER A 396 -2.80 17.65 9.13
C SER A 396 -3.02 17.01 10.51
N ALA A 397 -3.42 15.73 10.54
CA ALA A 397 -3.36 14.92 11.74
C ALA A 397 -1.93 14.94 12.29
N SER A 398 -1.80 15.21 13.59
CA SER A 398 -0.52 15.13 14.29
C SER A 398 -0.06 13.66 14.38
N PRO A 399 1.25 13.39 14.46
CA PRO A 399 1.75 12.03 14.66
C PRO A 399 1.12 11.31 15.87
N ARG A 400 0.77 12.06 16.91
CA ARG A 400 0.05 11.53 18.08
C ARG A 400 -1.37 11.08 17.74
N GLN A 401 -2.13 11.86 16.97
CA GLN A 401 -3.48 11.47 16.54
C GLN A 401 -3.44 10.19 15.69
N VAL A 402 -2.43 10.03 14.84
CA VAL A 402 -2.22 8.80 14.06
C VAL A 402 -2.01 7.61 15.00
N VAL A 403 -1.10 7.73 15.98
CA VAL A 403 -0.86 6.66 16.95
C VAL A 403 -2.12 6.35 17.75
N THR A 404 -2.81 7.36 18.27
CA THR A 404 -4.07 7.19 19.02
C THR A 404 -5.11 6.45 18.19
N PHE A 405 -5.31 6.84 16.93
CA PHE A 405 -6.22 6.14 16.02
C PHE A 405 -5.85 4.66 15.86
N ILE A 406 -4.58 4.36 15.58
CA ILE A 406 -4.10 2.98 15.40
C ILE A 406 -4.29 2.16 16.70
N CYS A 407 -4.03 2.75 17.86
CA CYS A 407 -4.27 2.13 19.16
C CYS A 407 -5.74 1.79 19.39
N ASP A 408 -6.62 2.76 19.10
CA ASP A 408 -8.05 2.61 19.29
C ASP A 408 -8.62 1.59 18.30
N LEU A 409 -8.08 1.55 17.06
CA LEU A 409 -8.41 0.55 16.05
C LEU A 409 -8.05 -0.86 16.50
N ALA A 410 -6.80 -1.09 16.89
CA ALA A 410 -6.35 -2.40 17.39
C ALA A 410 -7.16 -2.86 18.60
N ARG A 411 -7.48 -1.94 19.52
CA ARG A 411 -8.33 -2.24 20.66
C ARG A 411 -9.74 -2.63 20.22
N SER A 412 -10.37 -1.84 19.34
CA SER A 412 -11.74 -2.07 18.89
C SER A 412 -11.89 -3.40 18.17
N GLU A 413 -10.98 -3.73 17.26
CA GLU A 413 -11.05 -4.99 16.52
C GLU A 413 -10.70 -6.18 17.42
N ALA A 414 -9.67 -6.08 18.29
CA ALA A 414 -9.40 -7.16 19.26
C ALA A 414 -10.59 -7.43 20.20
N LEU A 415 -11.35 -6.39 20.55
CA LEU A 415 -12.57 -6.53 21.33
C LEU A 415 -13.69 -7.29 20.60
N GLU A 416 -13.75 -7.23 19.28
CA GLU A 416 -14.69 -8.02 18.46
C GLU A 416 -14.26 -9.49 18.40
N HIS A 417 -12.96 -9.76 18.53
CA HIS A 417 -12.37 -11.09 18.55
C HIS A 417 -12.06 -11.60 19.97
N MET A 418 -12.67 -11.02 21.01
CA MET A 418 -12.33 -11.33 22.42
C MET A 418 -12.45 -12.82 22.75
N ASP A 419 -13.55 -13.47 22.38
CA ASP A 419 -13.77 -14.89 22.71
C ASP A 419 -12.73 -15.79 22.02
N ALA A 420 -12.38 -15.49 20.76
CA ALA A 420 -11.33 -16.19 20.03
C ALA A 420 -9.94 -15.95 20.65
N LEU A 421 -9.65 -14.72 21.09
CA LEU A 421 -8.40 -14.38 21.77
C LEU A 421 -8.25 -15.11 23.11
N VAL A 422 -9.33 -15.23 23.89
CA VAL A 422 -9.33 -15.99 25.15
C VAL A 422 -9.11 -17.48 24.88
N ALA A 423 -9.74 -18.04 23.83
CA ALA A 423 -9.50 -19.42 23.43
C ALA A 423 -8.04 -19.66 23.03
N LEU A 424 -7.49 -18.78 22.18
CA LEU A 424 -6.08 -18.81 21.77
C LEU A 424 -5.13 -18.70 22.97
N ALA A 425 -5.42 -17.83 23.94
CA ALA A 425 -4.62 -17.70 25.16
C ALA A 425 -4.60 -18.99 25.99
N LYS A 426 -5.77 -19.62 26.19
CA LYS A 426 -5.88 -20.87 26.92
C LYS A 426 -5.18 -22.03 26.22
N GLU A 427 -5.25 -22.07 24.89
CA GLU A 427 -4.65 -23.13 24.07
C GLU A 427 -3.12 -22.98 23.98
N GLN A 428 -2.63 -21.78 23.66
CA GLN A 428 -1.21 -21.55 23.37
C GLN A 428 -0.39 -21.21 24.61
N LEU A 429 -1.03 -20.68 25.67
CA LEU A 429 -0.38 -20.20 26.88
C LEU A 429 -1.11 -20.69 28.16
N PRO A 430 -1.35 -22.01 28.34
CA PRO A 430 -2.18 -22.55 29.42
C PRO A 430 -1.66 -22.21 30.83
N ASP A 431 -0.34 -22.05 30.97
CA ASP A 431 0.31 -21.76 32.26
C ASP A 431 0.50 -20.26 32.52
N VAL A 432 0.03 -19.39 31.62
CA VAL A 432 0.16 -17.93 31.75
C VAL A 432 -1.17 -17.35 32.22
N ALA A 433 -1.14 -16.64 33.34
CA ALA A 433 -2.31 -15.92 33.83
C ALA A 433 -2.77 -14.89 32.79
N MET A 434 -4.09 -14.75 32.59
CA MET A 434 -4.66 -13.92 31.52
C MET A 434 -4.14 -12.47 31.54
N GLU A 435 -3.92 -11.88 32.71
CA GLU A 435 -3.39 -10.52 32.83
C GLU A 435 -1.95 -10.34 32.31
N ASP A 436 -1.20 -11.42 32.15
CA ASP A 436 0.14 -11.44 31.55
C ASP A 436 0.13 -11.81 30.06
N VAL A 437 -1.05 -12.07 29.49
CA VAL A 437 -1.18 -12.34 28.06
C VAL A 437 -1.27 -11.02 27.31
N GLY A 438 -0.34 -10.79 26.38
CA GLY A 438 -0.38 -9.72 25.39
C GLY A 438 -1.09 -10.17 24.11
N VAL A 439 -1.52 -9.20 23.30
CA VAL A 439 -2.19 -9.41 22.01
C VAL A 439 -1.35 -8.82 20.90
N GLU A 440 -1.08 -9.58 19.83
CA GLU A 440 -0.51 -9.07 18.59
C GLU A 440 -1.62 -8.95 17.53
N VAL A 441 -1.73 -7.79 16.90
CA VAL A 441 -2.70 -7.52 15.82
C VAL A 441 -1.93 -7.21 14.54
N ASN A 442 -2.17 -7.99 13.49
CA ASN A 442 -1.50 -7.86 12.21
C ASN A 442 -2.42 -7.22 11.15
N TYR A 443 -2.11 -5.97 10.81
CA TYR A 443 -2.72 -5.18 9.74
C TYR A 443 -2.03 -5.34 8.38
N GLY A 444 -1.10 -6.28 8.24
CA GLY A 444 -0.44 -6.53 6.97
C GLY A 444 -1.24 -7.35 5.97
N GLU A 445 -2.37 -7.91 6.40
CA GLU A 445 -3.28 -8.74 5.64
C GLU A 445 -4.74 -8.40 5.99
N PHE A 446 -5.68 -8.89 5.18
CA PHE A 446 -7.11 -8.70 5.40
C PHE A 446 -7.87 -10.03 5.27
N PRO A 447 -8.74 -10.40 6.24
CA PRO A 447 -8.97 -9.74 7.53
C PRO A 447 -7.70 -9.65 8.40
N SER A 448 -7.68 -8.74 9.37
CA SER A 448 -6.55 -8.64 10.31
C SER A 448 -6.42 -9.92 11.12
N THR A 449 -5.20 -10.42 11.30
CA THR A 449 -4.96 -11.61 12.12
C THR A 449 -4.51 -11.25 13.52
N PHE A 450 -4.75 -12.18 14.45
CA PHE A 450 -4.49 -12.00 15.87
C PHE A 450 -3.62 -13.13 16.39
N LYS A 451 -2.70 -12.80 17.29
CA LYS A 451 -1.95 -13.77 18.08
C LYS A 451 -1.91 -13.32 19.55
N VAL A 452 -1.55 -14.26 20.42
CA VAL A 452 -1.33 -14.01 21.84
C VAL A 452 0.13 -14.31 22.17
N PHE A 453 0.68 -13.60 23.16
CA PHE A 453 2.06 -13.86 23.62
C PHE A 453 2.18 -13.66 25.12
N ALA A 454 3.09 -14.43 25.73
CA ALA A 454 3.43 -14.28 27.14
C ALA A 454 4.26 -13.01 27.38
N ARG A 455 3.85 -12.18 28.32
CA ARG A 455 4.63 -11.02 28.79
C ARG A 455 5.60 -11.47 29.87
N ASN A 456 6.73 -12.04 29.44
CA ASN A 456 7.73 -12.62 30.34
C ASN A 456 8.16 -11.66 31.44
N GLU A 457 8.25 -10.36 31.15
CA GLU A 457 8.56 -9.33 32.13
C GLU A 457 7.50 -9.21 33.25
N CYS A 458 6.22 -9.42 32.95
CA CYS A 458 5.14 -9.43 33.94
C CYS A 458 5.11 -10.74 34.74
N ILE A 459 5.37 -11.86 34.07
CA ILE A 459 5.47 -13.19 34.70
C ILE A 459 6.60 -13.20 35.73
N GLN A 460 7.80 -12.74 35.34
CA GLN A 460 8.97 -12.64 36.21
C GLN A 460 8.69 -11.73 37.41
N ALA A 461 8.06 -10.57 37.19
CA ALA A 461 7.67 -9.67 38.28
C ALA A 461 6.65 -10.32 39.23
N ARG A 462 5.68 -11.11 38.73
CA ARG A 462 4.76 -11.87 39.60
C ARG A 462 5.49 -12.90 40.44
N GLN A 463 6.39 -13.67 39.81
CA GLN A 463 7.15 -14.73 40.47
C GLN A 463 8.08 -14.18 41.56
N ALA A 464 8.73 -13.04 41.31
CA ALA A 464 9.55 -12.34 42.30
C ALA A 464 8.71 -11.93 43.52
N LEU A 465 7.55 -11.32 43.31
CA LEU A 465 6.66 -10.92 44.39
C LEU A 465 6.15 -12.13 45.20
N SER A 466 5.79 -13.23 44.54
CA SER A 466 5.34 -14.44 45.25
C SER A 466 6.42 -15.07 46.14
N LYS A 467 7.70 -14.80 45.84
CA LYS A 467 8.85 -15.23 46.65
C LYS A 467 9.15 -14.27 47.81
N GLY A 468 8.31 -13.26 48.03
CA GLY A 468 8.54 -12.25 49.06
C GLY A 468 9.68 -11.29 48.71
N VAL A 469 10.12 -11.25 47.44
CA VAL A 469 11.04 -10.22 46.96
C VAL A 469 10.24 -8.92 46.83
N THR A 470 10.03 -8.25 47.95
CA THR A 470 9.71 -6.83 47.96
C THR A 470 10.99 -6.11 47.60
N GLU A 471 11.06 -5.49 46.42
CA GLU A 471 12.16 -4.57 46.12
C GLU A 471 12.14 -3.46 47.17
N GLU A 472 12.92 -3.63 48.24
CA GLU A 472 13.40 -2.53 49.04
C GLU A 472 14.16 -1.63 48.07
N ILE A 473 13.77 -0.36 48.04
CA ILE A 473 14.43 0.70 47.28
C ILE A 473 15.81 0.87 47.94
N ASN A 474 16.71 -0.06 47.68
CA ASN A 474 18.01 -0.06 48.31
C ASN A 474 18.85 0.97 47.55
N ASN A 475 19.03 2.13 48.18
CA ASN A 475 19.65 3.31 47.61
C ASN A 475 21.15 3.17 47.38
N ASP A 476 21.70 1.95 47.45
CA ASP A 476 23.13 1.65 47.33
C ASP A 476 23.55 0.86 46.07
N PHE A 477 22.62 0.32 45.26
CA PHE A 477 23.00 -0.37 44.01
C PHE A 477 23.37 0.59 42.84
N PRO A 478 24.37 0.33 42.00
CA PRO A 478 24.67 1.17 40.84
C PRO A 478 23.43 1.36 39.93
N PRO A 479 23.22 2.54 39.31
CA PRO A 479 22.03 2.84 38.48
C PRO A 479 21.74 1.81 37.39
N GLU A 480 22.79 1.12 36.91
CA GLU A 480 22.75 0.09 35.87
C GLU A 480 22.10 -1.23 36.33
N SER A 481 21.89 -1.41 37.63
CA SER A 481 21.36 -2.64 38.26
C SER A 481 20.02 -2.45 38.98
N ARG A 482 19.43 -1.24 38.95
CA ARG A 482 18.34 -0.85 39.86
C ARG A 482 16.91 -0.95 39.40
N GLU A 483 16.62 -1.35 38.17
CA GLU A 483 15.22 -1.53 37.78
C GLU A 483 15.08 -2.75 36.89
N PHE A 484 14.56 -3.83 37.45
CA PHE A 484 13.90 -4.82 36.63
C PHE A 484 12.72 -4.10 35.96
N VAL A 485 12.84 -3.80 34.67
CA VAL A 485 11.82 -3.10 33.86
C VAL A 485 10.41 -3.68 34.06
N GLY A 486 10.32 -4.96 34.46
CA GLY A 486 9.10 -5.66 34.86
C GLY A 486 8.35 -5.09 36.08
N GLU A 487 9.02 -4.60 37.12
CA GLU A 487 8.35 -4.12 38.36
C GLU A 487 7.76 -2.71 38.16
N MET A 488 8.44 -1.83 37.41
CA MET A 488 7.89 -0.53 36.99
C MET A 488 6.72 -0.69 36.01
N LEU A 489 6.80 -1.67 35.10
CA LEU A 489 5.69 -2.07 34.23
C LEU A 489 4.53 -2.66 35.03
N ARG A 490 4.79 -3.48 36.06
CA ARG A 490 3.74 -4.07 36.92
C ARG A 490 3.07 -3.03 37.82
N ARG A 491 3.83 -2.15 38.49
CA ARG A 491 3.31 -1.14 39.44
C ARG A 491 2.47 -0.05 38.79
N SER A 492 2.70 0.27 37.52
CA SER A 492 1.82 1.16 36.74
C SER A 492 0.67 0.42 36.02
N LYS A 493 0.64 -0.92 36.03
CA LYS A 493 -0.19 -1.71 35.10
C LYS A 493 -0.65 -3.09 35.60
N LYS A 494 -1.17 -3.24 36.82
CA LYS A 494 -1.85 -4.50 37.19
C LYS A 494 -3.00 -4.87 36.23
N ASP A 495 -3.55 -3.86 35.54
CA ASP A 495 -4.67 -4.05 34.61
C ASP A 495 -4.31 -3.84 33.14
N GLN A 496 -3.08 -3.47 32.72
CA GLN A 496 -2.84 -3.18 31.30
C GLN A 496 -2.34 -4.39 30.53
N VAL A 497 -3.03 -4.70 29.43
CA VAL A 497 -2.64 -5.67 28.41
C VAL A 497 -1.75 -5.01 27.37
N GLN A 498 -0.66 -5.67 26.97
CA GLN A 498 0.22 -5.17 25.92
C GLN A 498 -0.30 -5.55 24.54
N PHE A 499 -0.44 -4.56 23.67
CA PHE A 499 -0.80 -4.72 22.27
C PHE A 499 0.44 -4.54 21.40
N ASN A 500 0.83 -5.55 20.63
CA ASN A 500 1.83 -5.45 19.57
C ASN A 500 1.10 -5.26 18.23
N ILE A 501 1.11 -4.03 17.71
CA ILE A 501 0.43 -3.71 16.46
C ILE A 501 1.44 -3.81 15.33
N VAL A 502 1.16 -4.69 14.38
CA VAL A 502 2.03 -5.01 13.24
C VAL A 502 1.40 -4.42 11.98
N ILE A 503 2.07 -3.46 11.35
CA ILE A 503 1.56 -2.78 10.14
C ILE A 503 2.54 -3.00 8.99
N ARG A 504 2.00 -3.32 7.81
CA ARG A 504 2.78 -3.46 6.57
C ARG A 504 3.34 -2.12 6.13
N ARG A 505 4.65 -2.04 5.94
CA ARG A 505 5.35 -0.81 5.59
C ARG A 505 6.27 -0.97 4.39
N GLY A 506 5.96 -0.27 3.30
CA GLY A 506 6.80 -0.18 2.11
C GLY A 506 7.10 -1.53 1.43
N PRO A 507 8.15 -1.59 0.60
CA PRO A 507 8.54 -2.78 -0.14
C PRO A 507 9.12 -3.84 0.80
N GLY A 508 8.74 -5.11 0.59
CA GLY A 508 9.37 -6.27 1.23
C GLY A 508 8.75 -6.77 2.54
N ARG A 509 7.43 -6.64 2.73
CA ARG A 509 6.72 -7.09 3.97
C ARG A 509 7.40 -6.61 5.27
N ARG A 510 8.07 -5.46 5.24
CA ARG A 510 8.65 -4.90 6.47
C ARG A 510 7.51 -4.53 7.40
N MET A 511 7.55 -5.07 8.60
CA MET A 511 6.51 -4.87 9.58
C MET A 511 6.97 -3.84 10.60
N TYR A 512 6.13 -2.83 10.85
CA TYR A 512 6.33 -1.91 11.97
C TYR A 512 5.55 -2.44 13.17
N GLN A 513 6.25 -2.65 14.29
CA GLN A 513 5.66 -3.08 15.55
C GLN A 513 5.58 -1.90 16.53
N CYS A 514 4.39 -1.64 17.05
CA CYS A 514 4.17 -0.69 18.15
C CYS A 514 3.59 -1.41 19.36
N SER A 515 4.13 -1.17 20.55
CA SER A 515 3.65 -1.77 21.80
C SER A 515 2.88 -0.75 22.63
N ILE A 516 1.63 -1.05 22.99
CA ILE A 516 0.74 -0.16 23.75
C ILE A 516 0.12 -0.90 24.94
N GLY A 517 -0.01 -0.23 26.09
CA GLY A 517 -0.75 -0.77 27.23
C GLY A 517 -2.24 -0.39 27.19
N VAL A 518 -3.13 -1.37 27.32
CA VAL A 518 -4.59 -1.19 27.37
C VAL A 518 -5.12 -1.69 28.70
N ALA A 519 -5.59 -0.77 29.55
CA ALA A 519 -6.16 -1.11 30.85
C ALA A 519 -7.45 -1.95 30.72
N LYS A 520 -7.57 -2.96 31.58
CA LYS A 520 -8.71 -3.83 31.79
C LYS A 520 -9.24 -4.48 30.50
N PHE A 521 -8.35 -4.78 29.55
CA PHE A 521 -8.78 -5.33 28.26
C PHE A 521 -9.47 -6.70 28.42
N TRP A 522 -8.93 -7.59 29.25
CA TRP A 522 -9.54 -8.91 29.51
C TRP A 522 -10.78 -8.86 30.42
N ASP A 523 -11.12 -7.71 31.00
CA ASP A 523 -12.35 -7.52 31.78
C ASP A 523 -13.51 -7.24 30.81
N ARG A 524 -14.26 -8.29 30.47
CA ARG A 524 -15.39 -8.22 29.55
C ARG A 524 -16.43 -7.20 29.97
N GLN A 525 -16.75 -7.10 31.27
CA GLN A 525 -17.77 -6.16 31.76
C GLN A 525 -17.29 -4.71 31.65
N TYR A 526 -16.00 -4.46 31.92
CA TYR A 526 -15.41 -3.14 31.68
C TYR A 526 -15.49 -2.76 30.20
N MET A 527 -15.20 -3.71 29.31
CA MET A 527 -15.18 -3.45 27.87
C MET A 527 -16.57 -3.38 27.23
N GLU A 528 -17.54 -4.14 27.69
CA GLU A 528 -18.94 -4.04 27.22
C GLU A 528 -19.55 -2.69 27.60
N ARG A 529 -19.28 -2.18 28.81
CA ARG A 529 -19.66 -0.80 29.20
C ARG A 529 -19.08 0.22 28.24
N ARG A 530 -17.83 0.04 27.83
CA ARG A 530 -17.14 0.94 26.90
C ARG A 530 -17.56 0.75 25.43
N LYS A 531 -18.00 -0.45 25.04
CA LYS A 531 -18.60 -0.72 23.72
C LYS A 531 -19.95 -0.04 23.59
N LEU A 532 -20.76 0.00 24.65
CA LEU A 532 -22.03 0.74 24.65
C LEU A 532 -21.80 2.22 24.32
N ASP A 533 -20.75 2.83 24.88
CA ASP A 533 -20.35 4.22 24.54
C ASP A 533 -20.00 4.41 23.05
N LEU A 534 -19.60 3.35 22.34
CA LEU A 534 -19.16 3.40 20.94
C LEU A 534 -20.22 2.92 19.93
N ASN A 535 -21.09 1.97 20.30
CA ASN A 535 -21.97 1.26 19.36
C ASN A 535 -23.47 1.41 19.65
N GLY A 536 -23.91 1.99 20.77
CA GLY A 536 -25.31 1.86 21.18
C GLY A 536 -25.81 2.99 22.05
N GLN A 537 -26.48 3.94 21.39
CA GLN A 537 -26.90 5.25 21.88
C GLN A 537 -25.72 6.19 22.12
N PRO A 538 -25.70 7.35 21.44
CA PRO A 538 -24.66 8.31 21.71
C PRO A 538 -24.88 8.74 23.16
N GLY A 539 -23.92 8.43 24.06
CA GLY A 539 -23.94 9.01 25.40
C GLY A 539 -24.13 10.53 25.27
N GLU A 540 -24.68 11.22 26.28
CA GLU A 540 -24.98 12.65 26.18
C GLU A 540 -23.87 13.48 25.48
N GLU A 541 -22.60 13.11 25.68
CA GLU A 541 -21.45 13.73 25.05
C GLU A 541 -21.35 13.49 23.53
N LEU A 542 -21.65 12.29 23.05
CA LEU A 542 -21.67 11.95 21.63
C LEU A 542 -22.94 12.49 20.94
N GLN A 543 -24.07 12.59 21.65
CA GLN A 543 -25.29 13.26 21.15
C GLN A 543 -25.07 14.77 21.04
N LYS A 544 -24.41 15.37 22.04
CA LYS A 544 -23.91 16.75 21.98
C LYS A 544 -22.94 16.92 20.82
N LEU A 545 -22.08 15.92 20.55
CA LEU A 545 -21.15 15.96 19.43
C LEU A 545 -21.84 15.88 18.07
N GLU A 546 -22.79 14.96 17.89
CA GLU A 546 -23.58 14.82 16.67
C GLU A 546 -24.45 16.05 16.43
N SER A 547 -25.03 16.64 17.48
CA SER A 547 -25.73 17.93 17.43
C SER A 547 -24.80 19.09 17.03
N LEU A 548 -23.58 19.13 17.56
CA LEU A 548 -22.56 20.13 17.21
C LEU A 548 -22.02 19.95 15.79
N LEU A 549 -21.88 18.71 15.32
CA LEU A 549 -21.42 18.41 13.96
C LEU A 549 -22.51 18.60 12.91
N SER A 550 -23.78 18.42 13.27
CA SER A 550 -24.94 18.68 12.38
C SER A 550 -25.33 20.16 12.30
N SER A 551 -24.72 21.02 13.14
CA SER A 551 -24.93 22.47 13.16
C SER A 551 -23.76 23.28 12.59
N LEU A 552 -22.68 22.60 12.18
CA LEU A 552 -21.57 23.12 11.37
C LEU A 552 -21.78 22.74 9.91
#